data_AF-A0A0M3K7E6-F1
#
_entry.id   AF-A0A0M3K7E6-F1
#
_cell.length_a   1.000
_cell.length_b   1.000
_cell.length_c   1.000
_cell.angle_alpha   90.00
_cell.angle_beta   90.00
_cell.angle_gamma   90.00
#
_symmetry.space_group_name_H-M   'P 1'
#
loop_
_entity.id
_entity.type
_entity.pdbx_description
1 polymer ?
#
loop_
_entity_poly.entity_id
_entity_poly.type
_entity_poly.pdbx_seq_one_letter_code
_entity_poly.pdbx_strand_id
1 'polypeptide(L)'
;MGMTRYIGYPLGEYIQHWLSFDKTAKKDPSSSQLPKVFFLNLFKEKAENKFLWPGFGENIRILQWIVHRISKSAEDTAIKTFLGYVPRLNSMNLTGIKVDWDDLIAAPKPFWVNELRIVRKTLDLIIGNSDFPKAISDEFFEFGKRLSST
;
A
#
# COMPACT_ATOMS: atom_id res chain seq x y z
N MET A 1 4.43 8.60 1.47
CA MET A 1 4.82 9.53 2.54
C MET A 1 4.36 10.97 2.31
N GLY A 2 4.23 11.47 1.07
CA GLY A 2 3.83 12.87 0.84
C GLY A 2 4.92 13.90 1.19
N MET A 3 6.17 13.44 1.33
CA MET A 3 7.27 14.23 1.89
C MET A 3 8.23 14.78 0.84
N THR A 4 8.03 14.54 -0.46
CA THR A 4 9.01 14.85 -1.53
C THR A 4 9.51 16.30 -1.52
N ARG A 5 8.68 17.28 -1.13
CA ARG A 5 9.06 18.70 -1.04
C ARG A 5 9.44 19.17 0.36
N TYR A 6 9.43 18.27 1.34
CA TYR A 6 9.53 18.58 2.78
C TYR A 6 10.63 17.80 3.49
N ILE A 7 11.39 16.98 2.77
CA ILE A 7 12.51 16.21 3.33
C ILE A 7 13.70 17.14 3.52
N GLY A 8 14.20 17.22 4.76
CA GLY A 8 15.32 18.09 5.15
C GLY A 8 16.71 17.42 5.17
N TYR A 9 16.80 16.13 4.80
CA TYR A 9 18.03 15.33 4.81
C TYR A 9 17.95 14.23 3.75
N PRO A 10 19.02 13.47 3.43
CA PRO A 10 18.99 12.51 2.33
C PRO A 10 17.83 11.49 2.41
N LEU A 11 17.16 11.22 1.29
CA LEU A 11 15.98 10.33 1.25
C LEU A 11 16.31 8.91 1.74
N GLY A 12 17.50 8.40 1.45
CA GLY A 12 17.95 7.08 1.92
C GLY A 12 17.96 6.99 3.46
N GLU A 13 18.54 8.00 4.11
CA GLU A 13 18.52 8.13 5.58
C GLU A 13 17.09 8.27 6.12
N TYR A 14 16.22 9.03 5.42
CA TYR A 14 14.82 9.19 5.83
C TYR A 14 14.08 7.85 5.85
N ILE A 15 14.27 7.04 4.82
CA ILE A 15 13.69 5.69 4.76
C ILE A 15 14.31 4.81 5.84
N GLN A 16 15.62 4.89 6.05
CA GLN A 16 16.31 4.13 7.08
C GLN A 16 15.82 4.47 8.49
N HIS A 17 15.48 5.73 8.74
CA HIS A 17 14.87 6.20 9.98
C HIS A 17 13.50 5.55 10.19
N TRP A 18 12.62 5.51 9.17
CA TRP A 18 11.34 4.81 9.27
C TRP A 18 11.50 3.31 9.55
N LEU A 19 12.45 2.66 8.89
CA LEU A 19 12.75 1.24 9.11
C LEU A 19 13.30 0.96 10.52
N SER A 20 13.86 1.96 11.21
CA SER A 20 14.40 1.80 12.56
C SER A 20 13.30 1.57 13.61
N PHE A 21 12.07 2.00 13.35
CA PHE A 21 10.95 1.81 14.29
C PHE A 21 10.64 0.34 14.56
N ASP A 22 10.87 -0.57 13.60
CA ASP A 22 10.71 -2.02 13.82
C ASP A 22 11.70 -2.56 14.86
N LYS A 23 12.94 -2.06 14.85
CA LYS A 23 13.95 -2.45 15.84
C LYS A 23 13.59 -1.95 17.23
N THR A 24 13.06 -0.73 17.33
CA THR A 24 12.57 -0.17 18.59
C THR A 24 11.39 -0.99 19.10
N ALA A 25 10.49 -1.40 18.21
CA ALA A 25 9.32 -2.18 18.59
C ALA A 25 9.65 -3.59 19.10
N LYS A 26 10.67 -4.22 18.54
CA LYS A 26 11.16 -5.52 19.01
C LYS A 26 11.85 -5.47 20.37
N LYS A 27 12.41 -4.31 20.77
CA LYS A 27 13.11 -4.15 22.05
C LYS A 27 12.18 -3.95 23.24
N ASP A 28 11.02 -3.34 23.00
CA ASP A 28 9.99 -3.17 24.03
C ASP A 28 8.60 -3.54 23.47
N PRO A 29 8.22 -4.82 23.59
CA PRO A 29 6.92 -5.32 23.14
C PRO A 29 5.74 -4.67 23.86
N SER A 30 5.96 -4.04 25.02
CA SER A 30 4.91 -3.41 25.82
C SER A 30 4.60 -1.96 25.39
N SER A 31 5.56 -1.28 24.73
CA SER A 31 5.40 0.13 24.31
C SER A 31 5.24 0.33 22.80
N SER A 32 5.35 -0.71 21.98
CA SER A 32 5.41 -0.55 20.53
C SER A 32 4.52 -1.52 19.76
N GLN A 33 3.25 -1.14 19.63
CA GLN A 33 2.40 -1.68 18.58
C GLN A 33 2.61 -0.83 17.32
N LEU A 34 3.36 -1.35 16.35
CA LEU A 34 3.49 -0.66 15.07
C LEU A 34 2.11 -0.52 14.41
N PRO A 35 1.76 0.67 13.90
CA PRO A 35 0.48 0.87 13.23
C PRO A 35 0.43 0.05 11.94
N LYS A 36 -0.76 -0.40 11.59
CA LYS A 36 -1.01 -0.99 10.26
C LYS A 36 -0.91 0.12 9.21
N VAL A 37 -0.16 -0.14 8.14
CA VAL A 37 0.01 0.80 7.02
C VAL A 37 -0.96 0.42 5.91
N PHE A 38 -1.68 1.42 5.38
CA PHE A 38 -2.64 1.25 4.30
C PHE A 38 -2.27 2.13 3.10
N PHE A 39 -2.50 1.61 1.90
CA PHE A 39 -2.42 2.37 0.66
C PHE A 39 -3.83 2.47 0.07
N LEU A 40 -4.16 3.66 -0.42
CA LEU A 40 -5.48 4.03 -0.91
C LEU A 40 -5.33 4.68 -2.28
N ASN A 41 -6.21 4.31 -3.22
CA ASN A 41 -6.40 5.04 -4.45
C ASN A 41 -7.89 5.38 -4.64
N LEU A 42 -8.25 6.64 -4.39
CA LEU A 42 -9.61 7.16 -4.60
C LEU A 42 -9.88 7.60 -6.04
N PHE A 43 -8.84 7.66 -6.86
CA PHE A 43 -8.85 8.25 -8.19
C PHE A 43 -8.65 7.19 -9.28
N LYS A 44 -8.97 5.93 -8.97
CA LYS A 44 -8.91 4.86 -9.97
C LYS A 44 -10.03 5.10 -10.99
N GLU A 45 -9.64 5.27 -12.25
CA GLU A 45 -10.56 5.54 -13.34
C GLU A 45 -10.86 4.27 -14.15
N LYS A 46 -12.07 4.22 -14.70
CA LYS A 46 -12.45 3.34 -15.81
C LYS A 46 -12.13 4.04 -17.14
N ALA A 47 -12.38 3.36 -18.25
CA ALA A 47 -12.48 4.03 -19.55
C ALA A 47 -13.42 5.24 -19.46
N GLU A 48 -13.11 6.32 -20.20
CA GLU A 48 -13.90 7.56 -20.28
C GLU A 48 -13.86 8.48 -19.04
N ASN A 49 -12.74 8.56 -18.30
CA ASN A 49 -12.53 9.49 -17.17
C ASN A 49 -13.58 9.37 -16.05
N LYS A 50 -14.20 8.20 -15.90
CA LYS A 50 -15.16 7.93 -14.83
C LYS A 50 -14.44 7.26 -13.67
N PHE A 51 -14.51 7.86 -12.48
CA PHE A 51 -13.97 7.23 -11.27
C PHE A 51 -14.75 5.97 -10.91
N LEU A 52 -14.03 4.92 -10.51
CA LEU A 52 -14.61 3.67 -10.01
C LEU A 52 -15.17 3.82 -8.58
N TRP A 53 -14.78 4.88 -7.88
CA TRP A 53 -15.23 5.18 -6.53
C TRP A 53 -15.89 6.57 -6.47
N PRO A 54 -17.06 6.73 -5.83
CA PRO A 54 -17.78 8.00 -5.76
C PRO A 54 -17.04 9.09 -4.97
N GLY A 55 -16.16 8.73 -4.03
CA GLY A 55 -15.34 9.67 -3.29
C GLY A 55 -16.10 10.44 -2.19
N PHE A 56 -15.51 11.56 -1.75
CA PHE A 56 -16.09 12.47 -0.74
C PHE A 56 -16.59 11.75 0.53
N GLY A 57 -17.86 11.93 0.88
CA GLY A 57 -18.48 11.32 2.06
C GLY A 57 -18.46 9.80 2.04
N GLU A 58 -18.50 9.18 0.85
CA GLU A 58 -18.48 7.72 0.72
C GLU A 58 -17.15 7.11 1.19
N ASN A 59 -16.07 7.91 1.26
CA ASN A 59 -14.77 7.48 1.81
C ASN A 59 -14.85 6.99 3.26
N ILE A 60 -15.91 7.36 4.00
CA ILE A 60 -16.15 6.83 5.36
C ILE A 60 -16.23 5.30 5.38
N ARG A 61 -16.68 4.68 4.28
CA ARG A 61 -16.78 3.20 4.13
C ARG A 61 -15.40 2.54 4.12
N ILE A 62 -14.42 3.20 3.52
CA ILE A 62 -13.02 2.74 3.51
C ILE A 62 -12.43 2.86 4.91
N LEU A 63 -12.69 3.97 5.61
CA LEU A 63 -12.26 4.15 6.99
C LEU A 63 -12.92 3.13 7.93
N GLN A 64 -14.20 2.83 7.75
CA GLN A 64 -14.89 1.76 8.49
C GLN A 64 -14.19 0.41 8.31
N TRP A 65 -13.80 0.07 7.08
CA TRP A 65 -13.03 -1.15 6.81
C TRP A 65 -11.64 -1.12 7.46
N ILE A 66 -10.93 0.01 7.42
CA ILE A 66 -9.63 0.18 8.11
C ILE A 66 -9.79 -0.06 9.62
N VAL A 67 -10.82 0.50 10.26
CA VAL A 67 -11.11 0.26 11.68
C VAL A 67 -11.35 -1.22 11.94
N HIS A 68 -12.16 -1.90 11.11
CA HIS A 68 -12.33 -3.35 11.24
C HIS A 68 -11.02 -4.13 11.06
N ARG A 69 -10.14 -3.72 10.14
CA ARG A 69 -8.82 -4.34 9.94
C ARG A 69 -7.89 -4.16 11.14
N ILE A 70 -8.04 -3.08 11.88
CA ILE A 70 -7.27 -2.82 13.10
C ILE A 70 -7.83 -3.66 14.26
N SER A 71 -9.15 -3.71 14.44
CA SER A 71 -9.81 -4.34 15.59
C SER A 71 -10.10 -5.83 15.46
N LYS A 72 -10.14 -6.41 14.24
CA LYS A 72 -10.50 -7.81 13.97
C LYS A 72 -9.41 -8.56 13.18
N SER A 73 -9.52 -9.90 13.14
CA SER A 73 -8.65 -10.75 12.31
C SER A 73 -8.77 -10.41 10.81
N ALA A 74 -7.69 -10.61 10.06
CA ALA A 74 -7.66 -10.39 8.61
C ALA A 74 -8.53 -11.36 7.84
N GLU A 75 -8.73 -12.56 8.39
CA GLU A 75 -9.41 -13.67 7.74
C GLU A 75 -10.89 -13.40 7.48
N ASP A 76 -11.51 -12.45 8.19
CA ASP A 76 -12.92 -12.10 8.00
C ASP A 76 -13.12 -10.90 7.06
N THR A 77 -12.07 -10.10 6.85
CA THR A 77 -12.20 -8.74 6.29
C THR A 77 -11.39 -8.52 5.03
N ALA A 78 -10.44 -9.40 4.70
CA ALA A 78 -9.54 -9.20 3.57
C ALA A 78 -9.23 -10.48 2.79
N ILE A 79 -8.79 -10.31 1.55
CA ILE A 79 -8.17 -11.34 0.72
C ILE A 79 -6.70 -10.97 0.55
N LYS A 80 -5.82 -11.96 0.66
CA LYS A 80 -4.40 -11.80 0.37
C LYS A 80 -4.19 -11.83 -1.14
N THR A 81 -3.55 -10.82 -1.69
CA THR A 81 -3.12 -10.70 -3.09
C THR A 81 -1.61 -10.46 -3.16
N PHE A 82 -1.04 -10.42 -4.36
CA PHE A 82 0.38 -10.07 -4.53
C PHE A 82 0.70 -8.63 -4.07
N LEU A 83 -0.30 -7.73 -4.04
CA LEU A 83 -0.19 -6.36 -3.56
C LEU A 83 -0.27 -6.22 -2.03
N GLY A 84 -0.66 -7.29 -1.33
CA GLY A 84 -0.98 -7.25 0.09
C GLY A 84 -2.44 -7.61 0.34
N TYR A 85 -3.04 -7.04 1.39
CA TYR A 85 -4.42 -7.34 1.76
C TYR A 85 -5.38 -6.33 1.12
N VAL A 86 -6.36 -6.84 0.36
CA VAL A 86 -7.47 -6.04 -0.19
C VAL A 86 -8.78 -6.40 0.50
N PRO A 87 -9.78 -5.50 0.56
CA PRO A 87 -11.06 -5.83 1.16
C PRO A 87 -11.75 -7.01 0.45
N ARG A 88 -12.53 -7.79 1.20
CA ARG A 88 -13.53 -8.69 0.60
C ARG A 88 -14.76 -7.89 0.20
N LEU A 89 -15.46 -8.31 -0.86
CA LEU A 89 -16.72 -7.69 -1.28
C LEU A 89 -17.71 -7.58 -0.12
N ASN A 90 -17.90 -8.68 0.62
CA ASN A 90 -18.82 -8.74 1.76
C ASN A 90 -18.32 -8.03 3.03
N SER A 91 -17.08 -7.52 3.04
CA SER A 91 -16.52 -6.77 4.17
C SER A 91 -16.71 -5.26 4.05
N MET A 92 -17.17 -4.78 2.89
CA MET A 92 -17.46 -3.37 2.63
C MET A 92 -18.97 -3.12 2.66
N ASN A 93 -19.38 -2.04 3.32
CA ASN A 93 -20.76 -1.57 3.20
C ASN A 93 -20.90 -0.81 1.88
N LEU A 94 -21.57 -1.41 0.89
CA LEU A 94 -21.87 -0.81 -0.41
C LEU A 94 -23.36 -0.43 -0.57
N THR A 95 -24.12 -0.43 0.53
CA THR A 95 -25.54 -0.07 0.49
C THR A 95 -25.73 1.36 0.00
N GLY A 96 -26.59 1.52 -1.01
CA GLY A 96 -26.94 2.82 -1.59
C GLY A 96 -25.98 3.34 -2.66
N ILE A 97 -24.91 2.59 -3.00
CA ILE A 97 -23.97 2.97 -4.06
C ILE A 97 -23.79 1.84 -5.06
N LYS A 98 -23.60 2.19 -6.34
CA LYS A 98 -23.26 1.24 -7.40
C LYS A 98 -21.76 1.32 -7.65
N VAL A 99 -21.06 0.22 -7.40
CA VAL A 99 -19.62 0.09 -7.58
C VAL A 99 -19.33 -1.18 -8.38
N ASP A 100 -18.49 -1.04 -9.40
CA ASP A 100 -17.98 -2.18 -10.16
C ASP A 100 -16.82 -2.79 -9.36
N TRP A 101 -17.12 -3.81 -8.55
CA TRP A 101 -16.18 -4.33 -7.56
C TRP A 101 -14.95 -4.95 -8.20
N ASP A 102 -15.15 -5.77 -9.23
CA ASP A 102 -14.07 -6.48 -9.91
C ASP A 102 -13.09 -5.49 -10.55
N ASP A 103 -13.62 -4.45 -11.23
CA ASP A 103 -12.80 -3.35 -11.76
C ASP A 103 -12.12 -2.56 -10.64
N LEU A 104 -12.78 -2.32 -9.51
CA LEU A 104 -12.21 -1.58 -8.38
C LEU A 104 -10.99 -2.29 -7.80
N ILE A 105 -11.07 -3.61 -7.58
CA ILE A 105 -9.97 -4.40 -7.01
C ILE A 105 -8.99 -4.95 -8.06
N ALA A 106 -9.29 -4.78 -9.35
CA ALA A 106 -8.43 -5.26 -10.43
C ALA A 106 -6.99 -4.76 -10.28
N ALA A 107 -6.03 -5.68 -10.35
CA ALA A 107 -4.61 -5.40 -10.30
C ALA A 107 -3.90 -6.11 -11.47
N PRO A 108 -3.94 -5.55 -12.69
CA PRO A 108 -3.35 -6.20 -13.86
C PRO A 108 -1.84 -6.40 -13.67
N LYS A 109 -1.36 -7.65 -13.70
CA LYS A 109 0.07 -7.97 -13.54
C LYS A 109 0.99 -7.16 -14.49
N PRO A 110 0.67 -6.97 -15.79
CA PRO A 110 1.52 -6.19 -16.70
C PRO A 110 1.74 -4.74 -16.26
N PHE A 111 0.71 -4.10 -15.70
CA PHE A 111 0.82 -2.75 -15.15
C PHE A 111 1.82 -2.73 -13.99
N TRP A 112 1.69 -3.67 -13.05
CA TRP A 112 2.55 -3.72 -11.86
C TRP A 112 3.99 -4.13 -12.14
N VAL A 113 4.24 -4.95 -13.17
CA VAL A 113 5.60 -5.24 -13.65
C VAL A 113 6.26 -3.96 -14.16
N ASN A 114 5.54 -3.17 -14.96
CA ASN A 114 6.05 -1.90 -15.46
C ASN A 114 6.24 -0.88 -14.32
N GLU A 115 5.29 -0.80 -13.38
CA GLU A 115 5.36 0.09 -12.22
C GLU A 115 6.57 -0.23 -11.35
N LEU A 116 6.80 -1.51 -11.03
CA LEU A 116 7.96 -1.94 -10.24
C LEU A 116 9.28 -1.47 -10.87
N ARG A 117 9.40 -1.59 -12.19
CA ARG A 117 10.57 -1.14 -12.95
C ARG A 117 10.75 0.38 -12.90
N ILE A 118 9.66 1.15 -13.06
CA ILE A 118 9.69 2.61 -13.04
C ILE A 118 10.04 3.13 -11.65
N VAL A 119 9.40 2.58 -10.61
CA VAL A 119 9.65 2.98 -9.22
C VAL A 119 11.08 2.65 -8.83
N ARG A 120 11.59 1.47 -9.20
CA ARG A 120 13.00 1.10 -8.94
C ARG A 120 13.96 2.10 -9.56
N LYS A 121 13.81 2.36 -10.88
CA LYS A 121 14.66 3.32 -11.60
C LYS A 121 14.58 4.72 -10.99
N THR A 122 13.39 5.16 -10.60
CA THR A 122 13.19 6.48 -9.97
C THR A 122 13.91 6.58 -8.63
N LEU A 123 13.81 5.56 -7.77
CA LEU A 123 14.50 5.56 -6.48
C LEU A 123 16.02 5.46 -6.63
N ASP A 124 16.52 4.67 -7.59
CA ASP A 124 17.96 4.59 -7.88
C ASP A 124 18.51 5.95 -8.32
N LEU A 125 17.75 6.73 -9.11
CA LEU A 125 18.12 8.09 -9.52
C LEU A 125 18.12 9.10 -8.36
N ILE A 126 17.18 8.98 -7.41
CA ILE A 126 17.02 9.96 -6.32
C ILE A 126 17.98 9.68 -5.16
N ILE A 127 18.13 8.41 -4.76
CA ILE A 127 18.91 8.01 -3.58
C ILE A 127 20.37 7.78 -3.96
N GLY A 128 20.64 7.32 -5.19
CA GLY A 128 21.95 6.78 -5.56
C GLY A 128 22.17 5.36 -5.03
N ASN A 129 23.05 4.61 -5.69
CA ASN A 129 23.23 3.18 -5.42
C ASN A 129 23.91 2.87 -4.07
N SER A 130 24.70 3.79 -3.52
CA SER A 130 25.48 3.59 -2.29
C SER A 130 24.65 3.62 -1.01
N ASP A 131 23.56 4.40 -1.00
CA ASP A 131 22.78 4.71 0.21
C ASP A 131 21.39 4.06 0.20
N PHE A 132 21.18 3.09 -0.69
CA PHE A 132 19.89 2.42 -0.86
C PHE A 132 19.64 1.41 0.28
N PRO A 133 18.62 1.59 1.14
CA PRO A 133 18.40 0.70 2.28
C PRO A 133 18.11 -0.74 1.84
N LYS A 134 18.85 -1.71 2.41
CA LYS A 134 18.74 -3.13 2.05
C LYS A 134 17.30 -3.66 2.13
N ALA A 135 16.55 -3.30 3.18
CA ALA A 135 15.17 -3.77 3.36
C ALA A 135 14.24 -3.35 2.21
N ILE A 136 14.48 -2.19 1.59
CA ILE A 136 13.71 -1.77 0.42
C ILE A 136 14.09 -2.60 -0.80
N SER A 137 15.38 -2.88 -1.00
CA SER A 137 15.84 -3.77 -2.08
C SER A 137 15.29 -5.19 -1.93
N ASP A 138 15.24 -5.70 -0.70
CA ASP A 138 14.64 -7.00 -0.39
C ASP A 138 13.14 -6.99 -0.74
N GLU A 139 12.40 -5.93 -0.41
CA GLU A 139 10.97 -5.80 -0.79
C GLU A 139 10.76 -5.73 -2.31
N PHE A 140 11.63 -5.05 -3.08
CA PHE A 140 11.57 -5.09 -4.54
C PHE A 140 11.69 -6.52 -5.08
N PHE A 141 12.63 -7.28 -4.53
CA PHE A 141 12.86 -8.67 -4.93
C PHE A 141 11.69 -9.57 -4.55
N GLU A 142 11.20 -9.49 -3.31
CA GLU A 142 10.07 -10.28 -2.83
C GLU A 142 8.77 -9.92 -3.55
N PHE A 143 8.54 -8.64 -3.86
CA PHE A 143 7.40 -8.22 -4.67
C PHE A 143 7.49 -8.76 -6.11
N GLY A 144 8.68 -8.75 -6.71
CA GLY A 144 8.94 -9.37 -8.00
C GLY A 144 8.61 -10.87 -8.03
N LYS A 145 8.95 -11.60 -6.97
CA LYS A 145 8.55 -13.02 -6.81
C LYS A 145 7.04 -13.17 -6.74
N ARG A 146 6.35 -12.37 -5.91
CA ARG A 146 4.89 -12.40 -5.76
C ARG A 146 4.16 -12.12 -7.07
N LEU A 147 4.68 -11.22 -7.91
CA LEU A 147 4.15 -10.95 -9.24
C LEU A 147 4.34 -12.13 -10.20
N SER A 148 5.46 -12.81 -10.11
CA SER A 148 5.84 -13.91 -11.01
C SER A 148 5.19 -15.25 -10.63
N SER A 149 4.87 -15.45 -9.35
CA SER A 149 4.10 -16.61 -8.90
C SER A 149 2.68 -16.58 -9.49
N THR A 150 2.26 -17.74 -10.00
CA THR A 150 1.01 -17.96 -10.75
C THR A 150 -0.20 -17.56 -9.93
#